data_AF-A0A149S0L4-F1
#
_entry.id   AF-A0A149S0L4-F1
#
_cell.length_a   1.000
_cell.length_b   1.000
_cell.length_c   1.000
_cell.angle_alpha   90.00
_cell.angle_beta   90.00
_cell.angle_gamma   90.00
#
_symmetry.space_group_name_H-M   'P 1'
#
loop_
_entity.id
_entity.type
_entity.pdbx_description
1 polymer ?
#
loop_
_entity_poly.entity_id
_entity_poly.type
_entity_poly.pdbx_seq_one_letter_code
_entity_poly.pdbx_strand_id
1 'polypeptide(L)'
;PGVEAEDMAVGMYPKPPVLKDVAQRYTPGELFWILKHGIKMSGMPSWADHGDDDLWNIVGFLEKLPGMDRSTYQALVAQAMAAGGHHMHHDMNMPMPQQ
;
A
#
# COMPACT_ATOMS: atom_id res chain seq x y z
N PRO A 1 -5.25 -9.38 -4.66
CA PRO A 1 -5.32 -10.85 -4.82
C PRO A 1 -5.46 -11.26 -6.29
N GLY A 2 -4.46 -11.96 -6.84
CA GLY A 2 -4.56 -12.54 -8.18
C GLY A 2 -4.26 -11.58 -9.35
N VAL A 3 -3.36 -10.62 -9.14
CA VAL A 3 -2.67 -9.88 -10.20
C VAL A 3 -1.21 -10.32 -10.16
N GLU A 4 -0.61 -10.58 -11.32
CA GLU A 4 0.82 -10.81 -11.44
C GLU A 4 1.56 -9.56 -10.97
N ALA A 5 2.70 -9.72 -10.31
CA ALA A 5 3.44 -8.60 -9.72
C ALA A 5 3.68 -7.51 -10.78
N GLU A 6 3.23 -6.28 -10.52
CA GLU A 6 3.29 -5.18 -11.50
C GLU A 6 4.75 -4.89 -11.91
N ASP A 7 4.96 -4.29 -13.10
CA ASP A 7 6.26 -4.08 -13.77
C ASP A 7 7.44 -3.61 -12.87
N MET A 8 7.14 -2.92 -11.77
CA MET A 8 8.11 -2.46 -10.77
C MET A 8 8.78 -3.61 -9.99
N ALA A 9 8.10 -4.75 -9.83
CA ALA A 9 8.59 -5.94 -9.14
C ALA A 9 9.41 -6.88 -10.04
N VAL A 10 9.32 -6.72 -11.36
CA VAL A 10 9.95 -7.61 -12.36
C VAL A 10 11.48 -7.51 -12.32
N GLY A 11 12.04 -6.35 -11.96
CA GLY A 11 13.48 -6.12 -11.85
C GLY A 11 14.08 -6.29 -10.45
N MET A 12 13.27 -6.57 -9.42
CA MET A 12 13.73 -6.64 -8.04
C MET A 12 14.28 -8.03 -7.69
N TYR A 13 15.52 -8.09 -7.19
CA TYR A 13 16.14 -9.31 -6.68
C TYR A 13 16.54 -9.15 -5.21
N PRO A 14 16.08 -10.03 -4.29
CA PRO A 14 15.10 -11.11 -4.52
C PRO A 14 13.70 -10.57 -4.84
N LYS A 15 12.87 -11.40 -5.49
CA LYS A 15 11.49 -11.02 -5.83
C LYS A 15 10.71 -10.63 -4.58
N PRO A 16 9.90 -9.55 -4.62
CA PRO A 16 9.03 -9.20 -3.51
C PRO A 16 8.09 -10.37 -3.18
N PRO A 17 7.93 -10.73 -1.91
CA PRO A 17 6.97 -11.75 -1.50
C PRO A 17 5.54 -11.30 -1.82
N VAL A 18 4.66 -12.26 -2.09
CA VAL A 18 3.24 -11.98 -2.30
C VAL A 18 2.66 -11.38 -1.02
N LEU A 19 1.93 -10.26 -1.13
CA LEU A 19 1.40 -9.51 0.01
C LEU A 19 0.56 -10.38 0.97
N LYS A 20 -0.16 -11.37 0.45
CA LYS A 20 -0.94 -12.32 1.24
C LYS A 20 -0.05 -13.15 2.18
N ASP A 21 1.12 -13.57 1.72
CA ASP A 21 2.06 -14.39 2.51
C ASP A 21 2.77 -13.53 3.56
N VAL A 22 3.03 -12.26 3.24
CA VAL A 22 3.57 -11.27 4.19
C VAL A 22 2.60 -11.05 5.34
N ALA A 23 1.31 -10.87 5.05
CA ALA A 23 0.27 -10.68 6.06
C ALA A 23 0.11 -11.89 7.00
N GLN A 24 0.46 -13.09 6.56
CA GLN A 24 0.44 -14.30 7.40
C GLN A 24 1.73 -14.50 8.21
N ARG A 25 2.83 -13.84 7.82
CA ARG A 25 4.15 -14.02 8.43
C ARG A 25 4.39 -13.11 9.63
N TYR A 26 3.80 -11.93 9.63
CA TYR A 26 4.03 -10.89 10.63
C TYR A 26 2.77 -10.60 11.43
N THR A 27 2.94 -10.28 12.71
CA THR A 27 1.85 -9.78 13.56
C THR A 27 1.41 -8.38 13.14
N PRO A 28 0.20 -7.91 13.52
CA PRO A 28 -0.26 -6.56 13.18
C PRO A 28 0.69 -5.45 13.64
N GLY A 29 1.29 -5.58 14.82
CA GLY A 29 2.27 -4.63 15.33
C GLY A 29 3.58 -4.63 14.54
N GLU A 30 4.04 -5.80 14.09
CA GLU A 30 5.21 -5.90 13.21
C GLU A 30 4.92 -5.32 11.83
N LEU A 31 3.74 -5.59 11.25
CA LEU A 31 3.30 -4.97 9.99
C LEU A 31 3.26 -3.45 10.12
N PHE A 32 2.70 -2.91 11.19
CA PHE A 32 2.71 -1.47 11.46
C PHE A 32 4.15 -0.93 11.53
N TRP A 33 5.03 -1.59 12.28
CA TRP A 33 6.43 -1.16 12.39
C TRP A 33 7.15 -1.18 11.03
N ILE A 34 6.93 -2.24 10.25
CA ILE A 34 7.51 -2.44 8.93
C ILE A 34 6.98 -1.38 7.95
N LEU A 35 5.67 -1.07 7.94
CA LEU A 35 5.10 0.00 7.12
C LEU A 35 5.65 1.37 7.53
N LYS A 36 5.76 1.64 8.83
CA LYS A 36 6.25 2.91 9.34
C LYS A 36 7.73 3.13 9.03
N HIS A 37 8.59 2.12 9.18
CA HIS A 37 10.04 2.32 9.09
C HIS A 37 10.67 1.77 7.80
N GLY A 38 9.93 0.98 7.04
CA GLY A 38 10.47 0.18 5.94
C GLY A 38 11.44 -0.89 6.44
N ILE A 39 12.08 -1.59 5.49
CA ILE A 39 13.15 -2.53 5.80
C ILE A 39 14.39 -2.12 4.99
N LYS A 40 15.47 -1.83 5.70
CA LYS A 40 16.72 -1.39 5.08
C LYS A 40 17.25 -2.47 4.14
N MET A 41 17.65 -2.07 2.93
CA MET A 41 18.20 -2.95 1.87
C MET A 41 17.22 -3.98 1.28
N SER A 42 15.90 -3.91 1.54
CA SER A 42 14.92 -4.84 0.95
C SER A 42 14.10 -4.25 -0.20
N GLY A 43 14.38 -3.01 -0.60
CA GLY A 43 13.54 -2.27 -1.55
C GLY A 43 12.17 -1.87 -0.98
N MET A 44 11.90 -2.18 0.30
CA MET A 44 10.68 -1.78 0.97
C MET A 44 10.81 -0.35 1.55
N PRO A 45 10.07 0.64 1.03
CA PRO A 45 10.12 2.00 1.53
C PRO A 45 9.47 2.13 2.91
N SER A 46 9.82 3.22 3.61
CA SER A 46 9.07 3.70 4.77
C SER A 46 7.87 4.51 4.30
N TRP A 47 6.73 4.34 4.95
CA TRP A 47 5.54 5.18 4.80
C TRP A 47 5.31 6.09 6.02
N ALA A 48 6.38 6.48 6.71
CA ALA A 48 6.33 7.36 7.88
C ALA A 48 5.67 8.72 7.60
N ASP A 49 5.59 9.14 6.33
CA ASP A 49 4.92 10.38 5.92
C ASP A 49 3.37 10.29 6.02
N HIS A 50 2.82 9.10 6.27
CA HIS A 50 1.39 8.88 6.51
C HIS A 50 1.09 8.90 8.02
N GLY A 51 -0.13 9.29 8.40
CA GLY A 51 -0.58 9.26 9.79
C GLY A 51 -0.67 7.82 10.33
N ASP A 52 -0.49 7.64 11.64
CA ASP A 52 -0.57 6.32 12.27
C ASP A 52 -1.93 5.64 12.02
N ASP A 53 -3.02 6.42 11.93
CA ASP A 53 -4.36 5.91 11.61
C ASP A 53 -4.43 5.32 10.19
N ASP A 54 -3.78 5.95 9.21
CA ASP A 54 -3.70 5.44 7.84
C ASP A 54 -2.89 4.14 7.78
N LEU A 55 -1.79 4.07 8.53
CA LEU A 55 -0.99 2.86 8.64
C LEU A 55 -1.79 1.72 9.28
N TRP A 56 -2.58 1.99 10.32
CA TRP A 56 -3.47 0.99 10.93
C TRP A 56 -4.60 0.54 9.98
N ASN A 57 -5.15 1.44 9.16
CA ASN A 57 -6.12 1.07 8.13
C ASN A 57 -5.52 0.08 7.13
N ILE A 58 -4.26 0.28 6.73
CA ILE A 58 -3.53 -0.63 5.85
C ILE A 58 -3.29 -1.98 6.53
N VAL A 59 -2.87 -1.99 7.80
CA VAL A 59 -2.69 -3.23 8.58
C VAL A 59 -4.00 -4.03 8.64
N GLY A 60 -5.12 -3.37 8.98
CA GLY A 60 -6.43 -4.03 9.03
C GLY A 60 -6.90 -4.55 7.67
N PHE A 61 -6.53 -3.89 6.58
CA PHE A 61 -6.75 -4.41 5.23
C PHE A 61 -5.90 -5.66 4.95
N LEU A 62 -4.61 -5.63 5.30
CA LEU A 62 -3.69 -6.77 5.13
C LEU A 62 -4.15 -8.00 5.91
N GLU A 63 -4.68 -7.84 7.12
CA GLU A 63 -5.23 -8.96 7.92
C GLU A 63 -6.42 -9.65 7.25
N LYS A 64 -7.27 -8.89 6.55
CA LYS A 64 -8.45 -9.44 5.85
C LYS A 64 -8.12 -10.01 4.47
N LEU A 65 -6.99 -9.63 3.90
CA LEU A 65 -6.58 -9.99 2.54
C LEU A 65 -6.52 -11.51 2.27
N PRO A 66 -6.03 -12.38 3.19
CA PRO A 66 -5.95 -13.81 2.93
C PRO A 66 -7.30 -14.50 2.68
N GLY A 67 -8.37 -13.99 3.29
CA GLY A 67 -9.75 -14.51 3.15
C GLY A 67 -10.61 -13.71 2.17
N MET A 68 -10.09 -12.65 1.56
CA MET A 68 -10.84 -11.78 0.68
C MET A 68 -10.88 -12.34 -0.75
N ASP A 69 -12.09 -12.57 -1.25
CA ASP A 69 -12.30 -12.92 -2.66
C ASP A 69 -12.20 -11.70 -3.59
N ARG A 70 -12.15 -11.96 -4.90
CA ARG A 70 -11.98 -10.93 -5.93
C ARG A 70 -13.16 -9.95 -5.96
N SER A 71 -14.39 -10.43 -5.79
CA SER A 71 -15.62 -9.60 -5.78
C SER A 71 -15.63 -8.63 -4.61
N THR A 72 -15.25 -9.09 -3.42
CA THR A 72 -15.16 -8.30 -2.20
C THR A 72 -14.08 -7.23 -2.35
N TYR A 73 -12.93 -7.59 -2.91
CA TYR A 73 -11.87 -6.62 -3.22
C TYR A 73 -12.35 -5.54 -4.20
N GLN A 74 -13.02 -5.93 -5.29
CA GLN A 74 -13.56 -4.97 -6.27
C GLN A 74 -14.61 -4.04 -5.65
N ALA A 75 -15.48 -4.58 -4.79
CA ALA A 75 -16.48 -3.78 -4.08
C ALA A 75 -15.83 -2.77 -3.11
N LEU A 76 -14.75 -3.14 -2.43
CA LEU A 76 -14.00 -2.23 -1.56
C LEU A 76 -13.31 -1.13 -2.36
N VAL A 77 -12.69 -1.45 -3.50
CA VAL A 77 -12.07 -0.46 -4.39
C VAL A 77 -13.11 0.51 -4.95
N ALA A 78 -14.26 0.00 -5.41
CA ALA A 78 -15.36 0.83 -5.90
C ALA A 78 -15.89 1.79 -4.80
N GLN A 79 -16.02 1.30 -3.56
CA GLN A 79 -16.41 2.13 -2.43
C GLN A 79 -15.36 3.19 -2.11
N ALA A 80 -14.07 2.85 -2.12
CA ALA A 80 -12.98 3.82 -1.88
C ALA A 80 -12.94 4.92 -2.93
N MET A 81 -13.17 4.60 -4.21
CA MET A 81 -13.26 5.60 -5.28
C MET A 81 -14.51 6.48 -5.14
N ALA A 82 -15.65 5.92 -4.76
CA ALA A 82 -16.89 6.67 -4.53
C ALA A 82 -16.81 7.58 -3.29
N ALA A 83 -16.03 7.20 -2.28
CA ALA A 83 -15.84 7.97 -1.05
C ALA A 83 -14.90 9.18 -1.20
N GLY A 84 -14.35 9.44 -2.40
CA GLY A 84 -13.42 10.54 -2.65
C GLY A 84 -12.04 10.27 -2.04
N GLY A 85 -11.21 9.46 -2.73
CA GLY A 85 -9.88 9.09 -2.25
C GLY A 85 -9.03 10.29 -1.81
N HIS A 86 -8.77 10.40 -0.51
CA HIS A 86 -7.97 11.47 0.11
C HIS A 86 -6.45 11.34 -0.13
N HIS A 87 -6.01 10.97 -1.34
CA HIS A 87 -4.62 11.23 -1.73
C HIS A 87 -4.53 12.68 -2.20
N MET A 88 -4.15 13.57 -1.27
CA MET A 88 -3.72 14.93 -1.58
C MET A 88 -2.47 14.86 -2.47
N HIS A 89 -2.68 14.79 -3.78
CA HIS A 89 -1.66 15.12 -4.76
C HIS A 89 -1.37 16.61 -4.56
N HIS A 90 -0.23 16.93 -3.96
CA HIS A 90 0.25 18.31 -3.86
C HIS A 90 0.70 18.74 -5.27
N ASP A 91 -0.25 18.96 -6.17
CA ASP A 91 -0.03 19.66 -7.43
C ASP A 91 0.27 21.12 -7.08
N MET A 92 1.56 21.45 -7.01
CA MET A 92 2.05 22.81 -7.07
C MET A 92 1.67 23.38 -8.44
N ASN A 93 0.46 23.93 -8.53
CA ASN A 93 0.02 24.85 -9.57
C ASN A 93 0.92 26.11 -9.51
N MET A 94 2.11 26.03 -10.11
CA MET A 94 2.93 27.20 -10.40
C MET A 94 2.40 27.86 -11.68
N PRO A 95 1.92 29.12 -11.64
CA PRO A 95 1.59 29.84 -12.85
C PRO A 95 2.86 30.14 -13.65
N MET A 96 2.88 29.74 -14.91
CA MET A 96 3.90 30.14 -15.89
C MET A 96 3.87 31.67 -16.07
N PRO A 97 4.95 32.41 -15.81
CA PRO A 97 5.03 33.80 -16.23
C PRO A 97 5.16 33.85 -17.75
N GLN A 98 4.19 34.48 -18.42
CA GLN A 98 4.32 34.87 -19.82
C GLN A 98 5.30 36.04 -19.92
N GLN A 99 6.42 35.85 -20.61
CA GLN A 99 7.13 36.86 -21.40
C GLN A 99 7.76 36.20 -22.61
#